data_AF-A0A4U1CXX8-F1
#
_entry.id   AF-A0A4U1CXX8-F1
#
_cell.length_a   1.000
_cell.length_b   1.000
_cell.length_c   1.000
_cell.angle_alpha   90.00
_cell.angle_beta   90.00
_cell.angle_gamma   90.00
#
_symmetry.space_group_name_H-M   'P 1'
#
loop_
_entity.id
_entity.type
_entity.pdbx_description
1 polymer ?
#
loop_
_entity_poly.entity_id
_entity_poly.type
_entity_poly.pdbx_seq_one_letter_code
_entity_poly.pdbx_strand_id
1 'polypeptide(L)'
;MLKAGALYFSIVIAFFIAVISASLIMLAAHYRNSYLKEIRFNRLQNNLNSGVKYVLAEDGNYGLKGLDLFGKDADSLIIERKQWGFYDLAVIKAFILQDTLKKVMLIGVRPDSTVLYLSDEDRPLSLSGNTKITGNAELPKAGLKKSYAEGKPYANAQLIYGGNTSFSSRSLKPINQTLLKAIKDKLDLSSKELPMLERSELKVSFLDSTQSFRLLQKANLNNVNLNGNIMLFADSSVTISASSTLNGIQLFAPFIKVEDGFKGSCQLFATDSIRIGNQVNLHYPSVAAVIRTEKSGSLPKIALGENVNFEGILFTHEEKRSPLQTIISLGKQNHIKGEVFSTGMVKLEKGVVVDGKIACNRFIMQTPTTLYENFLIDVNFNNKARSRYYLSARLFNTNNENKVLKWLD
;
A
#
# COMPACT_ATOMS: atom_id res chain seq x y z
N MET A 1 72.62 -46.46 31.06
CA MET A 1 72.85 -46.21 29.62
C MET A 1 71.49 -46.06 28.93
N LEU A 2 71.05 -44.83 28.67
CA LEU A 2 69.88 -44.58 27.81
C LEU A 2 70.31 -44.79 26.34
N LYS A 3 69.65 -45.71 25.62
CA LYS A 3 69.94 -45.98 24.20
C LYS A 3 69.54 -44.75 23.37
N ALA A 4 70.41 -44.33 22.44
CA ALA A 4 70.24 -43.13 21.59
C ALA A 4 68.90 -43.07 20.80
N GLY A 5 68.21 -44.20 20.61
CA GLY A 5 66.87 -44.25 20.01
C GLY A 5 65.75 -43.64 20.87
N ALA A 6 65.93 -43.52 22.19
CA ALA A 6 64.94 -42.94 23.09
C ALA A 6 64.68 -41.45 22.80
N LEU A 7 65.69 -40.72 22.31
CA LEU A 7 65.56 -39.31 21.93
C LEU A 7 64.64 -39.12 20.73
N TYR A 8 64.77 -39.96 19.69
CA TYR A 8 63.92 -39.91 18.50
C TYR A 8 62.45 -40.21 18.83
N PHE A 9 62.19 -41.24 19.63
CA PHE A 9 60.83 -41.53 20.10
C PHE A 9 60.26 -40.38 20.94
N SER A 10 61.06 -39.77 21.82
CA SER A 10 60.63 -38.63 22.62
C SER A 10 60.28 -37.41 21.75
N ILE A 11 61.05 -37.14 20.69
CA ILE A 11 60.79 -36.02 19.76
C ILE A 11 59.50 -36.26 18.98
N VAL A 12 59.31 -37.47 18.45
CA VAL A 12 58.09 -37.83 17.70
C VAL A 12 56.85 -37.74 18.59
N ILE A 13 56.92 -38.28 19.81
CA ILE A 13 55.82 -38.21 20.79
C ILE A 13 55.55 -36.74 21.18
N ALA A 14 56.59 -35.94 21.44
CA ALA A 14 56.44 -34.52 21.74
C ALA A 14 55.80 -33.74 20.59
N PHE A 15 56.13 -34.06 19.33
CA PHE A 15 55.50 -33.48 18.16
C PHE A 15 54.00 -33.84 18.07
N PHE A 16 53.64 -35.11 18.27
CA PHE A 16 52.24 -35.52 18.31
C PHE A 16 51.46 -34.81 19.42
N ILE A 17 52.04 -34.72 20.62
CA ILE A 17 51.44 -33.98 21.74
C ILE A 17 51.25 -32.50 21.34
N ALA A 18 52.27 -31.86 20.76
CA ALA A 18 52.18 -30.47 20.32
C ALA A 18 51.10 -30.24 19.26
N VAL A 19 50.98 -31.12 18.26
CA VAL A 19 49.95 -31.04 17.21
C VAL A 19 48.56 -31.24 17.80
N ILE A 20 48.38 -32.22 18.68
CA ILE A 20 47.09 -32.47 19.34
C ILE A 20 46.72 -31.27 20.22
N SER A 21 47.63 -30.77 21.04
CA SER A 21 47.40 -29.57 21.87
C SER A 21 47.08 -28.35 21.03
N ALA A 22 47.80 -28.11 19.92
CA ALA A 22 47.52 -27.02 19.00
C ALA A 22 46.13 -27.16 18.35
N SER A 23 45.74 -28.38 17.96
CA SER A 23 44.41 -28.65 17.39
C SER A 23 43.28 -28.37 18.40
N LEU A 24 43.46 -28.76 19.67
CA LEU A 24 42.49 -28.50 20.74
C LEU A 24 42.36 -27.01 21.04
N ILE A 25 43.48 -26.27 21.08
CA ILE A 25 43.47 -24.81 21.26
C ILE A 25 42.76 -24.13 20.08
N MET A 26 43.06 -24.54 18.85
CA MET A 26 42.43 -24.00 17.65
C MET A 26 40.92 -24.29 17.63
N LEU A 27 40.51 -25.49 18.00
CA LEU A 27 39.11 -25.89 18.11
C LEU A 27 38.37 -25.05 19.16
N ALA A 28 38.96 -24.86 20.35
CA ALA A 28 38.39 -24.02 21.40
C ALA A 28 38.27 -22.55 20.96
N ALA A 29 39.28 -22.01 20.26
CA ALA A 29 39.24 -20.67 19.72
C ALA A 29 38.14 -20.52 18.65
N HIS A 30 37.99 -21.52 17.77
CA HIS A 30 36.94 -21.54 16.76
C HIS A 30 35.54 -21.56 17.40
N TYR A 31 35.29 -22.45 18.36
CA TYR A 31 34.01 -22.50 19.07
C TYR A 31 33.70 -21.19 19.80
N ARG A 32 34.71 -20.59 20.47
CA ARG A 32 34.54 -19.30 21.13
C ARG A 32 34.16 -18.20 20.14
N ASN A 33 34.83 -18.13 18.99
CA ASN A 33 34.54 -17.13 17.97
C ASN A 33 33.13 -17.32 17.35
N SER A 34 32.75 -18.56 17.08
CA SER A 34 31.41 -18.91 16.59
C SER A 34 30.33 -18.55 17.60
N TYR A 35 30.54 -18.89 18.88
CA TYR A 35 29.63 -18.53 19.96
C TYR A 35 29.48 -17.01 20.14
N LEU A 36 30.58 -16.27 20.09
CA LEU A 36 30.54 -14.80 20.15
C LEU A 36 29.81 -14.20 18.95
N LYS A 37 29.95 -14.78 17.75
CA LYS A 37 29.23 -14.36 16.55
C LYS A 37 27.72 -14.61 16.70
N GLU A 38 27.33 -15.75 17.26
CA GLU A 38 25.93 -16.09 17.53
C GLU A 38 25.31 -15.13 18.55
N ILE A 39 26.00 -14.83 19.65
CA ILE A 39 25.55 -13.83 20.63
C ILE A 39 25.33 -12.48 19.95
N ARG A 40 26.28 -12.01 19.13
CA ARG A 40 26.14 -10.73 18.40
C ARG A 40 24.97 -10.75 17.44
N PHE A 41 24.77 -11.83 16.70
CA PHE A 41 23.63 -11.98 15.79
C PHE A 41 22.29 -11.94 16.53
N ASN A 42 22.16 -12.66 17.65
CA ASN A 42 20.96 -12.64 18.49
C ASN A 42 20.69 -11.25 19.04
N ARG A 43 21.74 -10.53 19.47
CA ARG A 43 21.64 -9.16 19.95
C ARG A 43 21.20 -8.18 18.85
N LEU A 44 21.76 -8.30 17.64
CA LEU A 44 21.33 -7.53 16.47
C LEU A 44 19.85 -7.78 16.12
N GLN A 45 19.39 -9.03 16.17
CA GLN A 45 17.98 -9.35 15.94
C GLN A 45 17.06 -8.75 17.00
N ASN A 46 17.47 -8.81 18.28
CA ASN A 46 16.73 -8.17 19.36
C ASN A 46 16.66 -6.65 19.16
N ASN A 47 17.77 -6.01 18.81
CA ASN A 47 17.81 -4.56 18.54
C ASN A 47 16.91 -4.20 17.34
N LEU A 48 16.97 -4.96 16.25
CA LEU A 48 16.06 -4.79 15.11
C LEU A 48 14.59 -4.91 15.51
N ASN A 49 14.23 -5.93 16.29
CA ASN A 49 12.85 -6.14 16.73
C ASN A 49 12.38 -5.02 17.68
N SER A 50 13.26 -4.51 18.54
CA SER A 50 13.00 -3.31 19.34
C SER A 50 12.78 -2.09 18.46
N GLY A 51 13.61 -1.90 17.43
CA GLY A 51 13.44 -0.84 16.42
C GLY A 51 12.10 -0.94 15.69
N VAL A 52 11.68 -2.15 15.30
CA VAL A 52 10.37 -2.38 14.65
C VAL A 52 9.24 -1.93 15.59
N LYS A 53 9.26 -2.37 16.85
CA LYS A 53 8.24 -1.98 17.84
C LYS A 53 8.23 -0.46 18.08
N TYR A 54 9.41 0.15 18.14
CA TYR A 54 9.56 1.59 18.29
C TYR A 54 8.91 2.36 17.14
N VAL A 55 9.22 1.97 15.89
CA VAL A 55 8.63 2.59 14.69
C VAL A 55 7.11 2.46 14.62
N LEU A 56 6.57 1.32 15.08
CA LEU A 56 5.13 1.11 15.10
C LEU A 56 4.44 1.91 16.23
N ALA A 57 5.13 2.14 17.34
CA ALA A 57 4.61 2.93 18.46
C ALA A 57 4.69 4.45 18.23
N GLU A 58 5.72 4.93 17.51
CA GLU A 58 5.89 6.35 17.21
C GLU A 58 4.99 6.77 16.04
N ASP A 59 4.25 7.86 16.25
CA ASP A 59 3.40 8.44 15.21
C ASP A 59 4.06 9.62 14.52
N GLY A 60 4.15 9.54 13.19
CA GLY A 60 4.22 10.71 12.33
C GLY A 60 5.58 11.41 12.19
N ASN A 61 6.64 10.98 12.89
CA ASN A 61 7.97 11.53 12.67
C ASN A 61 8.65 10.87 11.47
N TYR A 62 8.71 11.60 10.36
CA TYR A 62 9.54 11.25 9.20
C TYR A 62 10.98 11.69 9.41
N GLY A 63 11.91 10.97 8.78
CA GLY A 63 13.34 11.29 8.82
C GLY A 63 14.20 10.18 9.40
N LEU A 64 15.48 10.51 9.55
CA LEU A 64 16.50 9.62 10.08
C LEU A 64 16.73 9.88 11.56
N LYS A 65 16.71 8.81 12.35
CA LYS A 65 16.88 8.85 13.81
C LYS A 65 17.88 7.80 14.22
N GLY A 66 18.96 8.24 14.86
CA GLY A 66 19.90 7.37 15.56
C GLY A 66 19.44 7.15 17.00
N LEU A 67 19.42 5.91 17.46
CA LEU A 67 19.12 5.54 18.84
C LEU A 67 20.22 4.61 19.34
N ASP A 68 20.85 4.95 20.46
CA ASP A 68 21.55 3.98 21.29
C ASP A 68 20.54 3.42 22.29
N LEU A 69 20.23 2.13 22.15
CA LEU A 69 19.23 1.47 23.00
C LEU A 69 19.72 1.25 24.44
N PHE A 70 21.04 1.25 24.68
CA PHE A 70 21.63 0.84 25.96
C PHE A 70 22.67 1.82 26.54
N GLY A 71 22.93 2.96 25.87
CA GLY A 71 23.69 4.09 26.41
C GLY A 71 25.17 3.80 26.65
N LYS A 72 25.78 2.95 25.80
CA LYS A 72 27.19 2.53 25.91
C LYS A 72 27.96 2.63 24.59
N ASP A 73 27.38 3.23 23.55
CA ASP A 73 27.93 3.37 22.19
C ASP A 73 28.36 2.05 21.52
N ALA A 74 28.07 0.90 22.14
CA ALA A 74 28.44 -0.43 21.65
C ALA A 74 27.42 -0.99 20.65
N ASP A 75 26.16 -0.55 20.77
CA ASP A 75 25.05 -0.93 19.90
C ASP A 75 24.37 0.34 19.40
N SER A 76 24.09 0.43 18.11
CA SER A 76 23.31 1.55 17.56
C SER A 76 22.21 1.07 16.63
N LEU A 77 21.13 1.83 16.60
CA LEU A 77 19.98 1.60 15.75
C LEU A 77 19.73 2.87 14.93
N ILE A 78 19.74 2.73 13.61
CA ILE A 78 19.34 3.79 12.69
C ILE A 78 17.97 3.42 12.13
N ILE A 79 17.01 4.29 12.38
CA ILE A 79 15.67 4.22 11.81
C ILE A 79 15.54 5.33 10.78
N GLU A 80 15.05 4.99 9.61
CA GLU A 80 14.61 5.94 8.60
C GLU A 80 13.14 5.66 8.28
N ARG A 81 12.26 6.65 8.53
CA ARG A 81 10.85 6.58 8.10
C ARG A 81 10.62 7.58 6.98
N LYS A 82 10.08 7.11 5.86
CA LYS A 82 9.77 7.94 4.68
C LYS A 82 8.43 7.56 4.07
N GLN A 83 7.81 8.50 3.35
CA GLN A 83 6.53 8.26 2.70
C GLN A 83 6.70 7.49 1.37
N TRP A 84 5.99 6.37 1.22
CA TRP A 84 5.92 5.55 0.01
C TRP A 84 4.50 5.55 -0.57
N GLY A 85 4.18 6.64 -1.27
CA GLY A 85 2.86 6.90 -1.83
C GLY A 85 1.85 7.14 -0.71
N PHE A 86 0.87 6.24 -0.56
CA PHE A 86 -0.12 6.30 0.53
C PHE A 86 0.35 5.65 1.83
N TYR A 87 1.35 4.78 1.77
CA TYR A 87 1.85 4.03 2.93
C TYR A 87 3.17 4.64 3.42
N ASP A 88 3.54 4.31 4.65
CA ASP A 88 4.86 4.65 5.16
C ASP A 88 5.82 3.49 4.91
N LEU A 89 7.06 3.82 4.56
CA LEU A 89 8.17 2.87 4.50
C LEU A 89 9.11 3.15 5.68
N ALA A 90 9.49 2.10 6.39
CA ALA A 90 10.51 2.18 7.42
C ALA A 90 11.69 1.27 7.07
N VAL A 91 12.90 1.83 7.14
CA VAL A 91 14.17 1.11 7.03
C VAL A 91 14.85 1.15 8.38
N ILE A 92 15.18 -0.01 8.93
CA ILE A 92 15.78 -0.14 10.25
C ILE A 92 17.11 -0.87 10.08
N LYS A 93 18.18 -0.27 10.58
CA LYS A 93 19.54 -0.81 10.52
C LYS A 93 20.06 -0.91 11.95
N ALA A 94 20.42 -2.10 12.39
CA ALA A 94 21.07 -2.34 13.66
C ALA A 94 22.55 -2.62 13.44
N PHE A 95 23.40 -2.03 14.26
CA PHE A 95 24.85 -2.12 14.19
C PHE A 95 25.41 -2.57 15.53
N ILE A 96 26.32 -3.54 15.49
CA ILE A 96 27.16 -3.95 16.63
C ILE A 96 28.55 -4.22 16.07
N LEU A 97 29.53 -3.38 16.45
CA LEU A 97 30.89 -3.44 15.90
C LEU A 97 30.88 -3.35 14.36
N GLN A 98 31.28 -4.42 13.66
CA GLN A 98 31.29 -4.52 12.19
C GLN A 98 30.05 -5.25 11.64
N ASP A 99 29.25 -5.89 12.50
CA ASP A 99 28.10 -6.68 12.09
C ASP A 99 26.88 -5.76 11.94
N THR A 100 26.17 -5.85 10.81
CA THR A 100 24.98 -5.06 10.50
C THR A 100 23.83 -5.96 10.07
N LEU A 101 22.64 -5.73 10.62
CA LEU A 101 21.40 -6.31 10.10
C LEU A 101 20.42 -5.20 9.71
N LYS A 102 19.64 -5.44 8.65
CA LYS A 102 18.68 -4.48 8.11
C LYS A 102 17.30 -5.14 7.99
N LYS A 103 16.25 -4.36 8.18
CA LYS A 103 14.87 -4.72 7.83
C LYS A 103 14.19 -3.53 7.17
N VAL A 104 13.35 -3.81 6.18
CA VAL A 104 12.50 -2.80 5.55
C VAL A 104 11.06 -3.29 5.47
N MET A 105 10.12 -2.37 5.72
CA MET A 105 8.71 -2.71 5.79
C MET A 105 7.81 -1.55 5.35
N LEU A 106 6.68 -1.89 4.75
CA LEU A 106 5.54 -0.98 4.64
C LEU A 106 4.73 -1.03 5.93
N ILE A 107 4.24 0.14 6.34
CA ILE A 107 3.41 0.33 7.52
C ILE A 107 2.03 0.75 7.08
N GLY A 108 1.03 0.10 7.66
CA GLY A 108 -0.38 0.45 7.50
C GLY A 108 -1.07 0.56 8.85
N VAL A 109 -2.29 1.06 8.85
CA VAL A 109 -3.13 1.18 10.04
C VAL A 109 -4.33 0.26 9.93
N ARG A 110 -4.85 -0.21 11.06
CA ARG A 110 -6.08 -0.99 11.05
C ARG A 110 -7.24 -0.10 10.55
N PRO A 111 -7.99 -0.51 9.52
CA PRO A 111 -9.15 0.25 9.05
C PRO A 111 -10.30 0.20 10.07
N ASP A 112 -11.21 1.16 9.98
CA ASP A 112 -12.45 1.13 10.76
C ASP A 112 -13.42 0.03 10.31
N SER A 113 -14.43 -0.23 11.15
CA SER A 113 -15.45 -1.26 10.93
C SER A 113 -16.61 -0.78 10.03
N THR A 114 -16.53 0.44 9.49
CA THR A 114 -17.55 1.02 8.63
C THR A 114 -17.46 0.42 7.22
N VAL A 115 -18.57 -0.13 6.72
CA VAL A 115 -18.69 -0.66 5.34
C VAL A 115 -19.05 0.45 4.35
N LEU A 116 -19.86 1.41 4.80
CA LEU A 116 -20.43 2.44 3.95
C LEU A 116 -20.46 3.78 4.69
N TYR A 117 -19.94 4.82 4.04
CA TYR A 117 -20.13 6.21 4.43
C TYR A 117 -20.73 6.98 3.26
N LEU A 118 -21.87 7.62 3.47
CA LEU A 118 -22.48 8.51 2.49
C LEU A 118 -22.75 9.87 3.13
N SER A 119 -22.19 10.94 2.58
CA SER A 119 -22.36 12.29 3.14
C SER A 119 -23.83 12.71 3.20
N ASP A 120 -24.21 13.41 4.28
CA ASP A 120 -25.58 13.86 4.49
C ASP A 120 -25.91 15.06 3.61
N GLU A 121 -26.60 14.81 2.51
CA GLU A 121 -27.11 15.84 1.60
C GLU A 121 -28.64 15.91 1.63
N ASP A 122 -29.24 15.57 2.77
CA ASP A 122 -30.69 15.54 2.98
C ASP A 122 -31.43 14.59 2.01
N ARG A 123 -30.71 13.61 1.46
CA ARG A 123 -31.23 12.62 0.49
C ARG A 123 -31.06 11.21 1.02
N PRO A 124 -32.09 10.35 0.91
CA PRO A 124 -31.99 8.96 1.33
C PRO A 124 -31.13 8.16 0.35
N LEU A 125 -30.67 6.99 0.82
CA LEU A 125 -30.04 5.98 -0.04
C LEU A 125 -31.05 4.86 -0.34
N SER A 126 -31.33 4.67 -1.62
CA SER A 126 -32.33 3.76 -2.15
C SER A 126 -31.71 2.42 -2.53
N LEU A 127 -32.27 1.31 -2.04
CA LEU A 127 -31.81 -0.05 -2.34
C LEU A 127 -32.82 -0.78 -3.23
N SER A 128 -32.34 -1.46 -4.26
CA SER A 128 -33.15 -2.26 -5.20
C SER A 128 -32.41 -3.53 -5.64
N GLY A 129 -33.16 -4.52 -6.15
CA GLY A 129 -32.63 -5.79 -6.61
C GLY A 129 -32.01 -6.62 -5.48
N ASN A 130 -30.91 -7.29 -5.79
CA ASN A 130 -30.16 -8.17 -4.88
C ASN A 130 -29.10 -7.41 -4.07
N THR A 131 -29.24 -6.09 -3.91
CA THR A 131 -28.28 -5.28 -3.17
C THR A 131 -28.13 -5.74 -1.72
N LYS A 132 -26.90 -5.89 -1.24
CA LYS A 132 -26.61 -6.32 0.13
C LYS A 132 -25.52 -5.46 0.77
N ILE A 133 -25.79 -4.96 1.98
CA ILE A 133 -24.83 -4.17 2.77
C ILE A 133 -24.61 -4.90 4.10
N THR A 134 -23.37 -5.31 4.37
CA THR A 134 -22.98 -6.10 5.56
C THR A 134 -21.88 -5.37 6.34
N GLY A 135 -22.23 -4.85 7.53
CA GLY A 135 -21.32 -4.06 8.39
C GLY A 135 -21.94 -2.75 8.87
N ASN A 136 -21.17 -1.95 9.59
CA ASN A 136 -21.63 -0.66 10.13
C ASN A 136 -21.72 0.39 9.02
N ALA A 137 -22.79 1.17 8.97
CA ALA A 137 -22.98 2.20 7.94
C ALA A 137 -23.23 3.59 8.55
N GLU A 138 -22.54 4.59 8.03
CA GLU A 138 -22.73 6.01 8.32
C GLU A 138 -23.53 6.63 7.17
N LEU A 139 -24.76 7.04 7.43
CA LEU A 139 -25.74 7.38 6.41
C LEU A 139 -26.39 8.75 6.65
N PRO A 140 -26.91 9.41 5.59
CA PRO A 140 -27.67 10.65 5.71
C PRO A 140 -28.83 10.53 6.71
N LYS A 141 -29.27 11.64 7.30
CA LYS A 141 -30.42 11.65 8.23
C LYS A 141 -31.71 11.13 7.58
N ALA A 142 -31.82 11.27 6.26
CA ALA A 142 -32.91 10.73 5.47
C ALA A 142 -32.95 9.19 5.41
N GLY A 143 -31.88 8.52 5.83
CA GLY A 143 -31.82 7.07 6.04
C GLY A 143 -31.82 6.23 4.75
N LEU A 144 -32.19 4.95 4.91
CA LEU A 144 -32.32 3.97 3.84
C LEU A 144 -33.76 3.82 3.39
N LYS A 145 -33.97 3.60 2.09
CA LYS A 145 -35.30 3.30 1.53
C LYS A 145 -35.25 2.05 0.66
N LYS A 146 -36.28 1.21 0.77
CA LYS A 146 -36.55 0.17 -0.23
C LYS A 146 -37.09 0.85 -1.48
N SER A 147 -36.61 0.47 -2.65
CA SER A 147 -37.02 1.08 -3.91
C SER A 147 -37.17 0.05 -5.02
N TYR A 148 -37.95 0.44 -6.02
CA TYR A 148 -38.12 -0.29 -7.26
C TYR A 148 -37.32 0.42 -8.34
N ALA A 149 -36.36 -0.27 -8.94
CA ALA A 149 -35.56 0.26 -10.02
C ALA A 149 -35.29 -0.87 -11.02
N GLU A 150 -35.20 -0.53 -12.31
CA GLU A 150 -34.89 -1.51 -13.37
C GLU A 150 -35.83 -2.73 -13.38
N GLY A 151 -37.12 -2.53 -13.06
CA GLY A 151 -38.09 -3.61 -13.05
C GLY A 151 -37.96 -4.58 -11.87
N LYS A 152 -37.13 -4.26 -10.85
CA LYS A 152 -36.88 -5.15 -9.70
C LYS A 152 -37.14 -4.43 -8.37
N PRO A 153 -37.97 -5.01 -7.48
CA PRO A 153 -38.05 -4.54 -6.10
C PRO A 153 -36.77 -4.92 -5.34
N TYR A 154 -36.58 -4.35 -4.16
CA TYR A 154 -35.59 -4.85 -3.22
C TYR A 154 -35.94 -6.27 -2.77
N ALA A 155 -35.07 -7.24 -3.05
CA ALA A 155 -35.35 -8.67 -2.87
C ALA A 155 -35.07 -9.18 -1.44
N ASN A 156 -34.40 -8.38 -0.63
CA ASN A 156 -33.82 -8.79 0.65
C ASN A 156 -34.70 -8.38 1.85
N ALA A 157 -34.65 -9.15 2.95
CA ALA A 157 -35.48 -8.89 4.13
C ALA A 157 -35.03 -7.63 4.90
N GLN A 158 -33.73 -7.53 5.17
CA GLN A 158 -33.10 -6.45 5.92
C GLN A 158 -32.36 -5.49 4.99
N LEU A 159 -32.23 -4.22 5.37
CA LEU A 159 -31.48 -3.19 4.63
C LEU A 159 -29.99 -3.20 4.98
N ILE A 160 -29.63 -3.60 6.19
CA ILE A 160 -28.26 -3.73 6.72
C ILE A 160 -28.16 -5.08 7.41
N TYR A 161 -27.06 -5.81 7.18
CA TYR A 161 -26.80 -7.11 7.79
C TYR A 161 -25.64 -7.04 8.78
N GLY A 162 -25.89 -7.47 10.03
CA GLY A 162 -24.84 -7.71 11.03
C GLY A 162 -23.98 -6.49 11.36
N GLY A 163 -24.57 -5.29 11.38
CA GLY A 163 -23.94 -4.03 11.78
C GLY A 163 -24.98 -2.96 12.10
N ASN A 164 -24.52 -1.83 12.62
CA ASN A 164 -25.37 -0.72 13.06
C ASN A 164 -25.34 0.44 12.07
N THR A 165 -26.40 1.24 12.07
CA THR A 165 -26.48 2.50 11.31
C THR A 165 -26.27 3.69 12.23
N SER A 166 -25.44 4.64 11.81
CA SER A 166 -25.28 5.95 12.46
C SER A 166 -25.42 7.07 11.45
N PHE A 167 -25.63 8.31 11.92
CA PHE A 167 -25.76 9.46 11.04
C PHE A 167 -24.39 9.94 10.54
N SER A 168 -24.29 10.23 9.25
CA SER A 168 -23.13 10.85 8.63
C SER A 168 -23.15 12.37 8.78
N SER A 169 -21.99 13.00 8.53
CA SER A 169 -21.85 14.45 8.41
C SER A 169 -22.07 14.91 6.97
N ARG A 170 -22.26 16.22 6.77
CA ARG A 170 -22.39 16.83 5.43
C ARG A 170 -21.11 16.79 4.60
N SER A 171 -19.97 16.58 5.26
CA SER A 171 -18.65 16.46 4.64
C SER A 171 -17.96 15.18 5.08
N LEU A 172 -17.17 14.59 4.18
CA LEU A 172 -16.28 13.48 4.49
C LEU A 172 -15.24 13.88 5.54
N LYS A 173 -14.65 12.85 6.18
CA LYS A 173 -13.57 13.03 7.15
C LYS A 173 -12.38 13.77 6.49
N PRO A 174 -11.77 14.75 7.17
CA PRO A 174 -10.64 15.47 6.63
C PRO A 174 -9.46 14.53 6.41
N ILE A 175 -8.82 14.66 5.25
CA ILE A 175 -7.67 13.86 4.86
C ILE A 175 -6.41 14.43 5.52
N ASN A 176 -5.45 13.56 5.82
CA ASN A 176 -4.13 13.97 6.29
C ASN A 176 -3.47 14.92 5.28
N GLN A 177 -3.35 16.19 5.66
CA GLN A 177 -2.83 17.24 4.79
C GLN A 177 -1.35 17.04 4.45
N THR A 178 -0.55 16.45 5.36
CA THR A 178 0.85 16.12 5.10
C THR A 178 0.99 15.08 4.00
N LEU A 179 0.18 14.02 4.06
CA LEU A 179 0.11 12.99 3.03
C LEU A 179 -0.26 13.61 1.67
N LEU A 180 -1.34 14.39 1.67
CA LEU A 180 -1.86 15.01 0.45
C LEU A 180 -0.85 15.97 -0.18
N LYS A 181 -0.21 16.82 0.63
CA LYS A 181 0.82 17.76 0.17
C LYS A 181 1.98 17.03 -0.48
N ALA A 182 2.52 15.99 0.15
CA ALA A 182 3.64 15.22 -0.41
C ALA A 182 3.31 14.54 -1.75
N ILE A 183 2.05 14.12 -1.96
CA ILE A 183 1.63 13.57 -3.26
C ILE A 183 1.47 14.68 -4.29
N LYS A 184 0.90 15.83 -3.91
CA LYS A 184 0.79 17.01 -4.79
C LYS A 184 2.16 17.51 -5.25
N ASP A 185 3.11 17.64 -4.33
CA ASP A 185 4.48 18.06 -4.62
C ASP A 185 5.13 17.13 -5.66
N LYS A 186 4.87 15.82 -5.61
CA LYS A 186 5.33 14.84 -6.61
C LYS A 186 4.59 14.93 -7.94
N LEU A 187 3.29 15.23 -7.93
CA LEU A 187 2.49 15.43 -9.15
C LEU A 187 2.86 16.74 -9.87
N ASP A 188 3.33 17.75 -9.14
CA ASP A 188 3.80 19.03 -9.70
C ASP A 188 5.29 19.03 -10.07
N LEU A 189 6.04 17.99 -9.70
CA LEU A 189 7.46 17.85 -10.01
C LEU A 189 7.68 17.85 -11.54
N SER A 190 8.49 18.79 -12.02
CA SER A 190 8.94 18.79 -13.41
C SER A 190 9.89 17.63 -13.64
N SER A 191 9.50 16.66 -14.47
CA SER A 191 10.30 15.47 -14.74
C SER A 191 11.58 15.74 -15.55
N LYS A 192 11.81 16.98 -16.03
CA LYS A 192 12.90 17.35 -16.95
C LYS A 192 14.32 17.07 -16.43
N GLU A 193 14.52 17.12 -15.11
CA GLU A 193 15.83 16.92 -14.48
C GLU A 193 16.08 15.45 -14.11
N LEU A 194 15.09 14.57 -14.26
CA LEU A 194 15.21 13.16 -13.94
C LEU A 194 15.82 12.37 -15.10
N PRO A 195 16.62 11.31 -14.81
CA PRO A 195 17.15 10.43 -15.84
C PRO A 195 16.02 9.72 -16.58
N MET A 196 16.20 9.53 -17.88
CA MET A 196 15.23 8.79 -18.68
C MET A 196 15.26 7.30 -18.32
N LEU A 197 14.09 6.65 -18.31
CA LEU A 197 14.03 5.19 -18.19
C LEU A 197 14.48 4.54 -19.50
N GLU A 198 15.70 4.02 -19.52
CA GLU A 198 16.29 3.36 -20.71
C GLU A 198 16.19 1.83 -20.68
N ARG A 199 15.88 1.25 -19.50
CA ARG A 199 15.89 -0.20 -19.29
C ARG A 199 14.47 -0.75 -19.25
N SER A 200 14.26 -1.87 -19.94
CA SER A 200 13.03 -2.66 -19.87
C SER A 200 12.96 -3.50 -18.58
N GLU A 201 14.10 -3.87 -18.00
CA GLU A 201 14.16 -4.62 -16.74
C GLU A 201 15.00 -3.90 -15.69
N LEU A 202 14.42 -3.69 -14.51
CA LEU A 202 15.10 -3.05 -13.39
C LEU A 202 14.53 -3.52 -12.05
N LYS A 203 15.42 -3.94 -11.16
CA LYS A 203 15.11 -4.28 -9.78
C LYS A 203 15.90 -3.39 -8.83
N VAL A 204 15.19 -2.68 -7.95
CA VAL A 204 15.79 -1.80 -6.93
C VAL A 204 15.27 -2.21 -5.57
N SER A 205 16.16 -2.63 -4.66
CA SER A 205 15.79 -3.00 -3.29
C SER A 205 15.20 -1.80 -2.54
N PHE A 206 14.27 -2.06 -1.62
CA PHE A 206 13.76 -1.03 -0.71
C PHE A 206 14.77 -0.61 0.37
N LEU A 207 15.87 -1.35 0.53
CA LEU A 207 17.00 -0.97 1.36
C LEU A 207 17.90 0.09 0.70
N ASP A 208 17.83 0.21 -0.62
CA ASP A 208 18.59 1.18 -1.41
C ASP A 208 17.83 2.49 -1.58
N SER A 209 18.54 3.53 -2.03
CA SER A 209 17.96 4.82 -2.36
C SER A 209 16.93 4.69 -3.49
N THR A 210 15.82 5.41 -3.37
CA THR A 210 14.76 5.42 -4.40
C THR A 210 15.32 5.91 -5.73
N GLN A 211 15.05 5.16 -6.80
CA GLN A 211 15.39 5.58 -8.15
C GLN A 211 14.17 6.21 -8.82
N SER A 212 14.33 7.45 -9.27
CA SER A 212 13.28 8.23 -9.94
C SER A 212 13.63 8.40 -11.41
N PHE A 213 12.70 8.04 -12.30
CA PHE A 213 12.90 8.14 -13.75
C PHE A 213 11.84 8.99 -14.42
N ARG A 214 12.25 9.68 -15.48
CA ARG A 214 11.37 10.32 -16.45
C ARG A 214 10.95 9.34 -17.53
N LEU A 215 9.67 9.37 -17.88
CA LEU A 215 9.11 8.71 -19.04
C LEU A 215 8.96 9.69 -20.21
N LEU A 216 9.07 9.17 -21.44
CA LEU A 216 8.83 9.94 -22.66
C LEU A 216 7.38 10.43 -22.75
N GLN A 217 7.14 11.46 -23.56
CA GLN A 217 5.78 11.91 -23.85
C GLN A 217 4.96 10.77 -24.46
N LYS A 218 3.72 10.60 -23.98
CA LYS A 218 2.84 9.48 -24.37
C LYS A 218 3.50 8.11 -24.19
N ALA A 219 4.25 7.93 -23.09
CA ALA A 219 4.98 6.72 -22.82
C ALA A 219 4.09 5.47 -22.84
N ASN A 220 4.58 4.41 -23.46
CA ASN A 220 3.98 3.09 -23.42
C ASN A 220 4.96 2.12 -22.74
N LEU A 221 4.60 1.66 -21.55
CA LEU A 221 5.33 0.64 -20.82
C LEU A 221 4.93 -0.73 -21.38
N ASN A 222 5.65 -1.18 -22.40
CA ASN A 222 5.44 -2.46 -23.08
C ASN A 222 6.63 -3.39 -22.85
N ASN A 223 6.37 -4.64 -22.43
CA ASN A 223 7.39 -5.64 -22.09
C ASN A 223 8.39 -5.14 -21.04
N VAL A 224 7.89 -4.38 -20.06
CA VAL A 224 8.70 -3.77 -18.99
C VAL A 224 8.52 -4.56 -17.69
N ASN A 225 9.63 -4.96 -17.06
CA ASN A 225 9.67 -5.64 -15.76
C ASN A 225 10.35 -4.74 -14.72
N LEU A 226 9.56 -4.08 -13.88
CA LEU A 226 10.07 -3.19 -12.82
C LEU A 226 9.67 -3.71 -11.45
N ASN A 227 10.65 -3.84 -10.57
CA ASN A 227 10.45 -4.34 -9.23
C ASN A 227 11.15 -3.48 -8.18
N GLY A 228 10.38 -3.02 -7.21
CA GLY A 228 10.89 -2.45 -5.96
C GLY A 228 10.80 -0.93 -5.89
N ASN A 229 11.84 -0.31 -5.31
CA ASN A 229 11.86 1.09 -4.89
C ASN A 229 12.10 2.07 -6.05
N ILE A 230 11.15 2.11 -6.99
CA ILE A 230 11.22 2.90 -8.23
C ILE A 230 10.02 3.84 -8.32
N MET A 231 10.28 5.09 -8.69
CA MET A 231 9.26 6.10 -9.02
C MET A 231 9.39 6.50 -10.49
N LEU A 232 8.24 6.53 -11.18
CA LEU A 232 8.15 6.93 -12.58
C LEU A 232 7.35 8.22 -12.69
N PHE A 233 7.86 9.19 -13.45
CA PHE A 233 7.23 10.49 -13.67
C PHE A 233 7.03 10.73 -15.16
N ALA A 234 5.85 11.19 -15.54
CA ALA A 234 5.54 11.59 -16.91
C ALA A 234 4.79 12.92 -16.93
N ASP A 235 5.17 13.80 -17.85
CA ASP A 235 4.49 15.10 -18.05
C ASP A 235 3.19 14.97 -18.87
N SER A 236 2.85 13.76 -19.33
CA SER A 236 1.71 13.49 -20.22
C SER A 236 1.12 12.10 -19.94
N SER A 237 0.29 11.56 -20.85
CA SER A 237 -0.32 10.26 -20.68
C SER A 237 0.69 9.11 -20.63
N VAL A 238 0.45 8.12 -19.76
CA VAL A 238 1.19 6.85 -19.72
C VAL A 238 0.24 5.69 -19.96
N THR A 239 0.63 4.77 -20.83
CA THR A 239 -0.06 3.48 -21.04
C THR A 239 0.78 2.36 -20.45
N ILE A 240 0.19 1.54 -19.60
CA ILE A 240 0.79 0.34 -19.02
C ILE A 240 0.21 -0.85 -19.77
N SER A 241 1.04 -1.52 -20.56
CA SER A 241 0.60 -2.69 -21.32
C SER A 241 0.46 -3.93 -20.46
N ALA A 242 -0.42 -4.84 -20.87
CA ALA A 242 -0.66 -6.12 -20.20
C ALA A 242 0.58 -7.04 -20.18
N SER A 243 1.54 -6.82 -21.08
CA SER A 243 2.80 -7.54 -21.15
C SER A 243 3.82 -7.11 -20.07
N SER A 244 3.59 -5.99 -19.40
CA SER A 244 4.48 -5.45 -18.39
C SER A 244 4.18 -6.02 -17.01
N THR A 245 5.22 -6.16 -16.18
CA THR A 245 5.11 -6.58 -14.78
C THR A 245 5.65 -5.46 -13.90
N LEU A 246 4.77 -4.85 -13.10
CA LEU A 246 5.13 -3.77 -12.17
C LEU A 246 4.84 -4.22 -10.74
N ASN A 247 5.86 -4.20 -9.88
CA ASN A 247 5.74 -4.61 -8.48
C ASN A 247 6.39 -3.59 -7.54
N GLY A 248 5.60 -2.98 -6.68
CA GLY A 248 6.08 -1.99 -5.70
C GLY A 248 6.33 -0.59 -6.27
N ILE A 249 5.97 -0.34 -7.53
CA ILE A 249 6.28 0.90 -8.28
C ILE A 249 5.29 2.03 -7.96
N GLN A 250 5.76 3.28 -7.95
CA GLN A 250 4.91 4.46 -8.01
C GLN A 250 4.95 5.10 -9.40
N LEU A 251 3.80 5.45 -9.96
CA LEU A 251 3.68 6.15 -11.23
C LEU A 251 2.89 7.45 -11.06
N PHE A 252 3.51 8.57 -11.46
CA PHE A 252 2.93 9.90 -11.44
C PHE A 252 2.79 10.42 -12.87
N ALA A 253 1.56 10.66 -13.32
CA ALA A 253 1.28 11.19 -14.66
C ALA A 253 -0.09 11.87 -14.71
N PRO A 254 -0.30 12.90 -15.56
CA PRO A 254 -1.62 13.51 -15.72
C PRO A 254 -2.72 12.50 -16.06
N PHE A 255 -2.43 11.56 -16.97
CA PHE A 255 -3.36 10.51 -17.37
C PHE A 255 -2.66 9.14 -17.36
N ILE A 256 -3.26 8.14 -16.73
CA ILE A 256 -2.74 6.77 -16.69
C ILE A 256 -3.77 5.82 -17.28
N LYS A 257 -3.37 5.04 -18.27
CA LYS A 257 -4.15 3.94 -18.85
C LYS A 257 -3.48 2.61 -18.51
N VAL A 258 -4.20 1.71 -17.87
CA VAL A 258 -3.80 0.31 -17.69
C VAL A 258 -4.58 -0.53 -18.71
N GLU A 259 -3.88 -1.30 -19.52
CA GLU A 259 -4.50 -2.14 -20.55
C GLU A 259 -5.19 -3.38 -19.97
N ASP A 260 -6.08 -3.94 -20.79
CA ASP A 260 -6.88 -5.11 -20.45
C ASP A 260 -5.98 -6.31 -20.11
N GLY A 261 -6.30 -7.05 -19.05
CA GLY A 261 -5.56 -8.24 -18.64
C GLY A 261 -4.27 -7.99 -17.84
N PHE A 262 -3.90 -6.74 -17.57
CA PHE A 262 -2.72 -6.41 -16.76
C PHE A 262 -2.75 -7.05 -15.38
N LYS A 263 -1.58 -7.48 -14.88
CA LYS A 263 -1.39 -8.04 -13.54
C LYS A 263 -0.17 -7.41 -12.86
N GLY A 264 -0.33 -6.93 -11.63
CA GLY A 264 0.79 -6.34 -10.89
C GLY A 264 0.38 -5.72 -9.57
N SER A 265 1.33 -5.04 -8.92
CA SER A 265 1.10 -4.27 -7.69
C SER A 265 1.80 -2.93 -7.80
N CYS A 266 1.02 -1.85 -7.93
CA CYS A 266 1.57 -0.51 -8.14
C CYS A 266 0.67 0.57 -7.52
N GLN A 267 1.26 1.73 -7.26
CA GLN A 267 0.54 2.92 -6.83
C GLN A 267 0.53 3.94 -7.97
N LEU A 268 -0.67 4.23 -8.47
CA LEU A 268 -0.92 5.11 -9.61
C LEU A 268 -1.48 6.43 -9.10
N PHE A 269 -0.83 7.53 -9.45
CA PHE A 269 -1.19 8.88 -9.06
C PHE A 269 -1.39 9.75 -10.29
N ALA A 270 -2.58 10.35 -10.41
CA ALA A 270 -2.89 11.21 -11.54
C ALA A 270 -3.59 12.50 -11.13
N THR A 271 -3.47 13.53 -11.97
CA THR A 271 -4.19 14.80 -11.80
C THR A 271 -5.48 14.82 -12.61
N ASP A 272 -5.48 14.28 -13.83
CA ASP A 272 -6.66 14.22 -14.68
C ASP A 272 -7.40 12.89 -14.48
N SER A 273 -6.92 11.77 -15.02
CA SER A 273 -7.68 10.52 -14.92
C SER A 273 -6.84 9.25 -14.90
N ILE A 274 -7.39 8.22 -14.28
CA ILE A 274 -6.88 6.84 -14.33
C ILE A 274 -7.94 5.97 -15.00
N ARG A 275 -7.57 5.27 -16.07
CA ARG A 275 -8.41 4.28 -16.73
C ARG A 275 -7.78 2.89 -16.57
N ILE A 276 -8.49 2.00 -15.90
CA ILE A 276 -8.11 0.60 -15.75
C ILE A 276 -8.97 -0.22 -16.72
N GLY A 277 -8.30 -1.01 -17.57
CA GLY A 277 -8.92 -1.88 -18.55
C GLY A 277 -9.75 -3.02 -17.95
N ASN A 278 -10.25 -3.90 -18.82
CA ASN A 278 -11.01 -5.08 -18.44
C ASN A 278 -10.10 -6.19 -17.93
N GLN A 279 -10.62 -7.09 -17.07
CA GLN A 279 -9.90 -8.29 -16.62
C GLN A 279 -8.54 -8.02 -15.95
N VAL A 280 -8.35 -6.82 -15.39
CA VAL A 280 -7.13 -6.42 -14.70
C VAL A 280 -7.11 -6.99 -13.28
N ASN A 281 -5.94 -7.44 -12.83
CA ASN A 281 -5.70 -7.87 -11.45
C ASN A 281 -4.62 -7.01 -10.80
N LEU A 282 -5.04 -6.11 -9.91
CA LEU A 282 -4.13 -5.27 -9.12
C LEU A 282 -4.04 -5.81 -7.69
N HIS A 283 -2.86 -6.29 -7.32
CA HIS A 283 -2.60 -6.97 -6.05
C HIS A 283 -2.25 -6.01 -4.92
N TYR A 284 -2.61 -6.40 -3.70
CA TYR A 284 -2.35 -5.61 -2.51
C TYR A 284 -0.84 -5.35 -2.30
N PRO A 285 -0.41 -4.12 -1.95
CA PRO A 285 -1.21 -2.93 -1.64
C PRO A 285 -1.27 -1.90 -2.79
N SER A 286 -2.08 -2.17 -3.81
CA SER A 286 -2.21 -1.26 -4.96
C SER A 286 -2.99 0.01 -4.59
N VAL A 287 -2.67 1.12 -5.25
CA VAL A 287 -3.37 2.39 -5.07
C VAL A 287 -3.68 2.96 -6.45
N ALA A 288 -4.89 3.48 -6.64
CA ALA A 288 -5.20 4.36 -7.76
C ALA A 288 -5.81 5.64 -7.18
N ALA A 289 -5.09 6.75 -7.33
CA ALA A 289 -5.43 8.01 -6.71
C ALA A 289 -5.48 9.13 -7.76
N VAL A 290 -6.62 9.81 -7.85
CA VAL A 290 -6.76 11.03 -8.65
C VAL A 290 -6.92 12.22 -7.73
N ILE A 291 -5.97 13.15 -7.79
CA ILE A 291 -5.99 14.37 -6.97
C ILE A 291 -6.20 15.55 -7.88
N ARG A 292 -7.34 16.21 -7.74
CA ARG A 292 -7.64 17.43 -8.48
C ARG A 292 -6.70 18.54 -8.02
N THR A 293 -6.00 19.09 -8.99
CA THR A 293 -5.18 20.31 -8.92
C THR A 293 -5.77 21.36 -9.86
N GLU A 294 -5.24 22.59 -9.84
CA GLU A 294 -5.65 23.64 -10.78
C GLU A 294 -5.39 23.26 -12.25
N LYS A 295 -4.42 22.39 -12.51
CA LYS A 295 -4.06 21.87 -13.85
C LYS A 295 -4.91 20.70 -14.32
N SER A 296 -5.87 20.24 -13.50
CA SER A 296 -6.65 19.05 -13.82
C SER A 296 -7.66 19.32 -14.94
N GLY A 297 -7.99 18.27 -15.70
CA GLY A 297 -9.04 18.32 -16.71
C GLY A 297 -10.41 18.66 -16.11
N SER A 298 -11.40 18.82 -16.98
CA SER A 298 -12.74 19.25 -16.57
C SER A 298 -13.43 18.25 -15.63
N LEU A 299 -13.17 16.94 -15.77
CA LEU A 299 -13.80 15.86 -15.00
C LEU A 299 -12.77 14.79 -14.57
N PRO A 300 -12.03 15.01 -13.47
CA PRO A 300 -11.06 14.03 -13.02
C PRO A 300 -11.73 12.75 -12.55
N LYS A 301 -11.29 11.59 -13.06
CA LYS A 301 -11.95 10.31 -12.74
C LYS A 301 -11.03 9.11 -12.69
N ILE A 302 -11.43 8.14 -11.89
CA ILE A 302 -10.94 6.77 -11.93
C ILE A 302 -12.02 5.92 -12.59
N ALA A 303 -11.70 5.22 -13.68
CA ALA A 303 -12.64 4.36 -14.38
C ALA A 303 -12.07 2.94 -14.48
N LEU A 304 -12.72 1.99 -13.81
CA LEU A 304 -12.43 0.56 -13.94
C LEU A 304 -13.37 -0.03 -14.99
N GLY A 305 -12.80 -0.85 -15.89
CA GLY A 305 -13.54 -1.66 -16.86
C GLY A 305 -14.36 -2.76 -16.20
N GLU A 306 -14.62 -3.83 -16.95
CA GLU A 306 -15.38 -4.99 -16.47
C GLU A 306 -14.44 -6.09 -15.92
N ASN A 307 -14.93 -6.86 -14.94
CA ASN A 307 -14.22 -8.02 -14.36
C ASN A 307 -12.84 -7.70 -13.76
N VAL A 308 -12.70 -6.53 -13.13
CA VAL A 308 -11.46 -6.10 -12.47
C VAL A 308 -11.42 -6.60 -11.03
N ASN A 309 -10.31 -7.24 -10.66
CA ASN A 309 -9.98 -7.53 -9.27
C ASN A 309 -8.98 -6.48 -8.78
N PHE A 310 -9.39 -5.67 -7.82
CA PHE A 310 -8.55 -4.59 -7.29
C PHE A 310 -8.37 -4.76 -5.78
N GLU A 311 -7.13 -4.90 -5.34
CA GLU A 311 -6.79 -5.08 -3.93
C GLU A 311 -5.97 -3.88 -3.42
N GLY A 312 -6.60 -3.05 -2.59
CA GLY A 312 -5.99 -1.83 -2.05
C GLY A 312 -6.95 -0.64 -2.03
N ILE A 313 -6.46 0.56 -2.40
CA ILE A 313 -7.20 1.83 -2.21
C ILE A 313 -7.49 2.52 -3.55
N LEU A 314 -8.77 2.77 -3.83
CA LEU A 314 -9.23 3.70 -4.87
C LEU A 314 -9.55 5.05 -4.20
N PHE A 315 -8.95 6.12 -4.68
CA PHE A 315 -9.01 7.41 -4.01
C PHE A 315 -9.21 8.57 -4.97
N THR A 316 -10.18 9.44 -4.71
CA THR A 316 -10.26 10.75 -5.35
C THR A 316 -10.38 11.86 -4.34
N HIS A 317 -9.68 12.96 -4.61
CA HIS A 317 -9.72 14.15 -3.77
C HIS A 317 -9.84 15.44 -4.58
N GLU A 318 -10.73 16.31 -4.14
CA GLU A 318 -10.84 17.71 -4.52
C GLU A 318 -10.87 18.58 -3.25
N GLU A 319 -10.05 19.63 -3.20
CA GLU A 319 -9.98 20.52 -2.03
C GLU A 319 -11.27 21.31 -1.83
N LYS A 320 -11.86 21.75 -2.94
CA LYS A 320 -13.12 22.49 -2.98
C LYS A 320 -14.09 21.71 -3.83
N ARG A 321 -15.32 21.58 -3.32
CA ARG A 321 -16.41 20.95 -4.05
C ARG A 321 -16.68 21.73 -5.33
N SER A 322 -16.43 21.09 -6.46
CA SER A 322 -16.68 21.65 -7.78
C SER A 322 -18.02 21.17 -8.35
N PRO A 323 -18.63 21.88 -9.32
CA PRO A 323 -19.79 21.35 -10.06
C PRO A 323 -19.45 20.06 -10.82
N LEU A 324 -18.21 19.95 -11.30
CA LEU A 324 -17.68 18.77 -11.98
C LEU A 324 -16.89 17.90 -11.00
N GLN A 325 -17.61 17.32 -10.04
CA GLN A 325 -17.00 16.52 -8.97
C GLN A 325 -16.17 15.37 -9.52
N THR A 326 -15.17 14.95 -8.74
CA THR A 326 -14.39 13.75 -9.08
C THR A 326 -15.27 12.50 -9.09
N ILE A 327 -14.97 11.53 -9.95
CA ILE A 327 -15.78 10.31 -10.10
C ILE A 327 -14.91 9.07 -9.99
N ILE A 328 -15.32 8.10 -9.17
CA ILE A 328 -14.84 6.71 -9.26
C ILE A 328 -15.93 5.89 -9.95
N SER A 329 -15.67 5.39 -11.15
CA SER A 329 -16.59 4.55 -11.93
C SER A 329 -16.15 3.10 -11.87
N LEU A 330 -17.01 2.24 -11.34
CA LEU A 330 -16.80 0.80 -11.27
C LEU A 330 -17.72 0.12 -12.29
N GLY A 331 -17.11 -0.45 -13.34
CA GLY A 331 -17.81 -1.28 -14.33
C GLY A 331 -18.35 -2.60 -13.74
N LYS A 332 -18.94 -3.43 -14.60
CA LYS A 332 -19.65 -4.65 -14.20
C LYS A 332 -18.74 -5.68 -13.57
N GLN A 333 -19.28 -6.42 -12.62
CA GLN A 333 -18.65 -7.61 -12.01
C GLN A 333 -17.24 -7.33 -11.44
N ASN A 334 -16.98 -6.09 -11.01
CA ASN A 334 -15.73 -5.74 -10.36
C ASN A 334 -15.71 -6.21 -8.91
N HIS A 335 -14.57 -6.73 -8.47
CA HIS A 335 -14.33 -7.13 -7.09
C HIS A 335 -13.23 -6.26 -6.47
N ILE A 336 -13.63 -5.40 -5.55
CA ILE A 336 -12.73 -4.50 -4.83
C ILE A 336 -12.50 -5.05 -3.42
N LYS A 337 -11.27 -5.44 -3.10
CA LYS A 337 -10.87 -5.82 -1.74
C LYS A 337 -10.06 -4.69 -1.11
N GLY A 338 -10.73 -3.85 -0.34
CA GLY A 338 -10.08 -2.70 0.30
C GLY A 338 -11.00 -1.51 0.43
N GLU A 339 -10.55 -0.35 -0.04
CA GLU A 339 -11.21 0.92 0.26
C GLU A 339 -11.45 1.76 -0.99
N VAL A 340 -12.67 2.28 -1.10
CA VAL A 340 -13.07 3.25 -2.12
C VAL A 340 -13.42 4.54 -1.42
N PHE A 341 -12.62 5.58 -1.64
CA PHE A 341 -12.82 6.89 -1.04
C PHE A 341 -12.89 7.95 -2.13
N SER A 342 -14.03 8.60 -2.27
CA SER A 342 -14.24 9.67 -3.26
C SER A 342 -14.78 10.91 -2.58
N THR A 343 -14.06 12.04 -2.66
CA THR A 343 -14.65 13.34 -2.27
C THR A 343 -15.71 13.86 -3.25
N GLY A 344 -15.99 13.11 -4.31
CA GLY A 344 -17.06 13.39 -5.24
C GLY A 344 -18.07 12.25 -5.28
N MET A 345 -18.22 11.67 -6.47
CA MET A 345 -19.25 10.69 -6.77
C MET A 345 -18.63 9.30 -6.97
N VAL A 346 -19.41 8.27 -6.69
CA VAL A 346 -19.08 6.89 -7.06
C VAL A 346 -20.15 6.37 -7.99
N LYS A 347 -19.76 6.07 -9.23
CA LYS A 347 -20.61 5.43 -10.23
C LYS A 347 -20.45 3.92 -10.13
N LEU A 348 -21.56 3.21 -9.95
CA LEU A 348 -21.59 1.75 -9.78
C LEU A 348 -22.43 1.12 -10.88
N GLU A 349 -21.90 0.05 -11.48
CA GLU A 349 -22.67 -0.86 -12.32
C GLU A 349 -23.11 -2.12 -11.55
N LYS A 350 -23.97 -2.91 -12.19
CA LYS A 350 -24.52 -4.14 -11.61
C LYS A 350 -23.41 -5.16 -11.36
N GLY A 351 -23.51 -5.90 -10.25
CA GLY A 351 -22.58 -6.97 -9.90
C GLY A 351 -21.29 -6.50 -9.24
N VAL A 352 -21.14 -5.22 -8.92
CA VAL A 352 -19.97 -4.73 -8.17
C VAL A 352 -19.99 -5.29 -6.74
N VAL A 353 -18.85 -5.83 -6.30
CA VAL A 353 -18.62 -6.33 -4.95
C VAL A 353 -17.47 -5.55 -4.30
N VAL A 354 -17.71 -5.02 -3.11
CA VAL A 354 -16.69 -4.32 -2.30
C VAL A 354 -16.53 -5.02 -0.96
N ASP A 355 -15.42 -5.74 -0.80
CA ASP A 355 -15.00 -6.37 0.44
C ASP A 355 -14.16 -5.38 1.26
N GLY A 356 -14.84 -4.44 1.89
CA GLY A 356 -14.21 -3.43 2.72
C GLY A 356 -15.10 -2.21 2.91
N LYS A 357 -14.58 -1.03 2.56
CA LYS A 357 -15.25 0.25 2.83
C LYS A 357 -15.45 1.06 1.56
N ILE A 358 -16.61 1.68 1.44
CA ILE A 358 -16.87 2.73 0.45
C ILE A 358 -17.32 4.01 1.14
N ALA A 359 -16.72 5.14 0.76
CA ALA A 359 -17.02 6.46 1.30
C ALA A 359 -17.12 7.48 0.16
N CYS A 360 -18.26 8.15 0.06
CA CYS A 360 -18.48 9.15 -0.98
C CYS A 360 -19.54 10.21 -0.63
N ASN A 361 -19.62 11.28 -1.44
CA ASN A 361 -20.70 12.26 -1.30
C ASN A 361 -22.00 11.80 -1.97
N ARG A 362 -21.92 11.12 -3.12
CA ARG A 362 -23.08 10.63 -3.87
C ARG A 362 -22.79 9.32 -4.58
N PHE A 363 -23.80 8.46 -4.65
CA PHE A 363 -23.80 7.34 -5.59
C PHE A 363 -24.51 7.70 -6.88
N ILE A 364 -23.99 7.19 -7.99
CA ILE A 364 -24.62 7.29 -9.29
C ILE A 364 -24.73 5.90 -9.89
N MET A 365 -25.86 5.62 -10.52
CA MET A 365 -25.99 4.50 -11.44
C MET A 365 -26.66 5.00 -12.70
N GLN A 366 -26.08 4.67 -13.86
CA GLN A 366 -26.60 5.09 -15.14
C GLN A 366 -26.95 3.86 -15.96
N THR A 367 -28.21 3.79 -16.37
CA THR A 367 -28.70 2.81 -17.34
C THR A 367 -28.94 3.51 -18.67
N PRO A 368 -29.19 2.79 -19.78
CA PRO A 368 -29.44 3.42 -21.07
C PRO A 368 -30.61 4.43 -21.06
N THR A 369 -31.55 4.26 -20.13
CA THR A 369 -32.80 5.04 -20.06
C THR A 369 -32.88 5.97 -18.86
N THR A 370 -32.09 5.78 -17.80
CA THR A 370 -32.27 6.52 -16.54
C THR A 370 -30.95 6.73 -15.81
N LEU A 371 -30.79 7.93 -15.24
CA LEU A 371 -29.75 8.27 -14.28
C LEU A 371 -30.35 8.21 -12.88
N TYR A 372 -29.87 7.28 -12.07
CA TYR A 372 -30.25 7.15 -10.68
C TYR A 372 -29.20 7.79 -9.77
N GLU A 373 -29.65 8.66 -8.87
CA GLU A 373 -28.81 9.27 -7.83
C GLU A 373 -29.13 8.66 -6.46
N ASN A 374 -28.10 8.26 -5.71
CA ASN A 374 -28.23 7.54 -4.45
C ASN A 374 -29.09 6.27 -4.56
N PHE A 375 -28.93 5.53 -5.66
CA PHE A 375 -29.45 4.16 -5.80
C PHE A 375 -28.31 3.16 -5.82
N LEU A 376 -28.53 2.04 -5.13
CA LEU A 376 -27.68 0.86 -5.20
C LEU A 376 -28.51 -0.31 -5.75
N ILE A 377 -28.13 -0.82 -6.91
CA ILE A 377 -28.88 -1.86 -7.63
C ILE A 377 -27.95 -3.04 -7.95
N ASP A 378 -28.30 -4.22 -7.44
CA ASP A 378 -27.55 -5.47 -7.65
C ASP A 378 -26.05 -5.35 -7.26
N VAL A 379 -25.73 -4.69 -6.15
CA VAL A 379 -24.35 -4.54 -5.61
C VAL A 379 -24.17 -5.16 -4.22
N ASN A 380 -22.96 -5.58 -3.88
CA ASN A 380 -22.68 -6.20 -2.58
C ASN A 380 -21.53 -5.50 -1.85
N PHE A 381 -21.81 -4.89 -0.71
CA PHE A 381 -20.80 -4.30 0.17
C PHE A 381 -20.68 -5.13 1.44
N ASN A 382 -19.48 -5.64 1.71
CA ASN A 382 -19.25 -6.55 2.83
C ASN A 382 -17.91 -6.30 3.52
N ASN A 383 -17.94 -5.52 4.59
CA ASN A 383 -16.72 -5.30 5.37
C ASN A 383 -16.24 -6.57 6.10
N LYS A 384 -17.15 -7.50 6.44
CA LYS A 384 -16.78 -8.74 7.15
C LYS A 384 -16.03 -9.73 6.25
N ALA A 385 -16.17 -9.62 4.93
CA ALA A 385 -15.40 -10.42 3.97
C ALA A 385 -13.96 -9.91 3.77
N ARG A 386 -13.67 -8.67 4.19
CA ARG A 386 -12.32 -8.13 4.13
C ARG A 386 -11.37 -8.96 5.01
N SER A 387 -10.19 -9.28 4.48
CA SER A 387 -9.17 -10.03 5.20
C SER A 387 -8.83 -9.37 6.54
N ARG A 388 -8.70 -10.17 7.60
CA ARG A 388 -8.27 -9.69 8.94
C ARG A 388 -6.85 -9.11 8.94
N TYR A 389 -6.06 -9.44 7.92
CA TYR A 389 -4.70 -8.94 7.72
C TYR A 389 -4.64 -7.68 6.84
N TYR A 390 -5.77 -7.24 6.27
CA TYR A 390 -5.80 -6.01 5.50
C TYR A 390 -5.52 -4.81 6.40
N LEU A 391 -4.55 -3.98 6.00
CA LEU A 391 -4.26 -2.69 6.60
C LEU A 391 -4.52 -1.56 5.59
N SER A 392 -5.07 -0.46 6.10
CA SER A 392 -5.27 0.77 5.34
C SER A 392 -4.02 1.65 5.36
N ALA A 393 -4.00 2.64 4.48
CA ALA A 393 -3.11 3.78 4.60
C ALA A 393 -3.60 4.74 5.69
N ARG A 394 -2.71 5.58 6.21
CA ARG A 394 -3.07 6.64 7.17
C ARG A 394 -3.71 7.83 6.46
N LEU A 395 -4.86 7.59 5.82
CA LEU A 395 -5.61 8.61 5.05
C LEU A 395 -6.17 9.72 5.95
N PHE A 396 -6.49 9.40 7.19
CA PHE A 396 -7.11 10.31 8.15
C PHE A 396 -6.22 10.48 9.38
N ASN A 397 -6.30 11.66 10.02
CA ASN A 397 -5.65 11.93 11.30
C ASN A 397 -6.40 11.19 12.42
N THR A 398 -6.13 9.90 12.56
CA THR A 398 -6.74 9.02 13.56
C THR A 398 -5.65 8.31 14.34
N ASN A 399 -5.87 8.10 15.64
CA ASN A 399 -4.95 7.40 16.55
C ASN A 399 -5.05 5.88 16.38
N ASN A 400 -4.93 5.41 15.14
CA ASN A 400 -4.94 3.99 14.84
C ASN A 400 -3.54 3.41 14.98
N GLU A 401 -3.43 2.26 15.66
CA GLU A 401 -2.18 1.53 15.82
C GLU A 401 -1.56 1.18 14.45
N ASN A 402 -0.28 1.51 14.30
CA ASN A 402 0.52 1.08 13.15
C ASN A 402 0.80 -0.41 13.22
N LYS A 403 0.76 -1.08 12.07
CA LYS A 403 1.15 -2.47 11.92
C LYS A 403 1.97 -2.67 10.66
N VAL A 404 2.78 -3.72 10.66
CA VAL A 404 3.53 -4.13 9.49
C VAL A 404 2.56 -4.62 8.43
N LEU A 405 2.53 -3.91 7.30
CA LEU A 405 1.71 -4.24 6.14
C LEU A 405 2.38 -5.30 5.28
N LYS A 406 3.67 -5.10 4.98
CA LYS A 406 4.46 -6.03 4.15
C LYS A 406 5.93 -5.87 4.46
N TRP A 407 6.61 -6.98 4.69
CA TRP A 407 8.07 -7.03 4.68
C TRP A 407 8.57 -6.93 3.24
N LEU A 408 9.61 -6.13 3.04
CA LEU A 408 10.20 -5.86 1.74
C LEU A 408 11.68 -6.24 1.79
N ASP A 409 12.26 -6.40 0.59
CA ASP A 409 13.67 -6.72 0.39
C ASP A 409 14.38 -5.65 -0.43
#